data_AF-A0A4R4P0I3-F1
#
_entry.id   AF-A0A4R4P0I3-F1
#
_cell.length_a   1.000
_cell.length_b   1.000
_cell.length_c   1.000
_cell.angle_alpha   90.00
_cell.angle_beta   90.00
_cell.angle_gamma   90.00
#
_symmetry.space_group_name_H-M   'P 1'
#
loop_
_entity.id
_entity.type
_entity.pdbx_description
1 polymer ?
#
loop_
_entity_poly.entity_id
_entity_poly.type
_entity_poly.pdbx_seq_one_letter_code
_entity_poly.pdbx_strand_id
1 'polypeptide(L)'
;MADRTSSSTTVKAGKAEIMAVIADLESYPEWASGIRGFTVQETGEDGRAARARLTFDGGPFSDTVGLAYTWEGDDRVTWKLVEPGSVVTGLHGSYALAERDGATEVTYELAVDVRVPLIGMVKRKAEKRIIDSALKGLKRHMER
;
A
#
# COMPACT_ATOMS: atom_id res chain seq x y z
N MET A 1 -0.83 2.90 -20.94
CA MET A 1 -0.65 3.46 -19.57
C MET A 1 -1.76 2.89 -18.73
N ALA A 2 -1.44 2.08 -17.71
CA ALA A 2 -2.48 1.53 -16.83
C ALA A 2 -3.14 2.68 -16.05
N ASP A 3 -4.48 2.72 -16.02
CA ASP A 3 -5.24 3.61 -15.14
C ASP A 3 -4.83 3.33 -13.68
N ARG A 4 -3.96 4.18 -13.11
CA ARG A 4 -3.56 4.12 -11.70
C ARG A 4 -4.13 5.34 -11.00
N THR A 5 -4.73 5.14 -9.84
CA THR A 5 -5.17 6.24 -8.98
C THR A 5 -4.02 6.60 -8.04
N SER A 6 -3.74 7.88 -7.85
CA SER A 6 -2.70 8.36 -6.94
C SER A 6 -3.17 9.54 -6.08
N SER A 7 -2.54 9.68 -4.91
CA SER A 7 -2.71 10.81 -3.99
C SER A 7 -1.43 10.99 -3.18
N SER A 8 -1.22 12.17 -2.61
CA SER A 8 -0.08 12.43 -1.74
C SER A 8 -0.48 13.10 -0.43
N THR A 9 0.38 12.97 0.58
CA THR A 9 0.25 13.71 1.83
C THR A 9 1.63 14.04 2.40
N THR A 10 1.73 15.13 3.15
CA THR A 10 2.96 15.50 3.86
C THR A 10 2.89 15.00 5.30
N VAL A 11 3.92 14.28 5.72
CA VAL A 11 4.12 13.75 7.08
C VAL A 11 5.32 14.43 7.70
N LYS A 12 5.21 14.91 8.95
CA LYS A 12 6.27 15.59 9.68
C LYS A 12 7.28 14.62 10.30
N ALA A 13 7.88 13.77 9.48
CA ALA A 13 8.86 12.77 9.86
C ALA A 13 9.92 12.59 8.75
N GLY A 14 11.07 12.03 9.11
CA GLY A 14 12.13 11.73 8.16
C GLY A 14 11.77 10.59 7.21
N LYS A 15 12.41 10.55 6.04
CA LYS A 15 12.12 9.54 5.01
C LYS A 15 12.31 8.10 5.52
N ALA A 16 13.41 7.86 6.23
CA ALA A 16 13.74 6.55 6.79
C ALA A 16 12.74 6.08 7.85
N GLU A 17 12.24 7.00 8.68
CA GLU A 17 11.24 6.70 9.71
C GLU A 17 9.91 6.28 9.09
N ILE A 18 9.45 7.03 8.09
CA ILE A 18 8.23 6.71 7.36
C ILE A 18 8.38 5.38 6.60
N MET A 19 9.52 5.17 5.94
CA MET A 19 9.75 3.91 5.22
C MET A 19 9.84 2.72 6.17
N ALA A 20 10.35 2.88 7.39
CA ALA A 20 10.35 1.82 8.39
C ALA A 20 8.92 1.39 8.75
N VAL A 21 7.99 2.34 8.94
CA VAL A 21 6.57 2.04 9.18
C VAL A 21 5.91 1.38 7.97
N ILE A 22 6.25 1.81 6.75
CA ILE A 22 5.76 1.17 5.51
C ILE A 22 6.34 -0.24 5.34
N ALA A 23 7.58 -0.47 5.76
CA ALA A 23 8.24 -1.77 5.68
C ALA A 23 7.73 -2.76 6.75
N ASP A 24 7.21 -2.27 7.86
CA ASP A 24 6.58 -3.07 8.90
C ASP A 24 5.16 -3.50 8.49
N LEU A 25 5.10 -4.43 7.54
CA LEU A 25 3.85 -4.93 6.97
C LEU A 25 2.91 -5.53 8.02
N GLU A 26 3.45 -6.19 9.05
CA GLU A 26 2.64 -6.89 10.05
C GLU A 26 1.88 -5.92 10.97
N SER A 27 2.39 -4.70 11.15
CA SER A 27 1.74 -3.63 11.91
C SER A 27 0.67 -2.85 11.15
N TYR A 28 0.43 -3.15 9.86
CA TYR A 28 -0.58 -2.46 9.06
C TYR A 28 -2.00 -2.49 9.66
N PRO A 29 -2.49 -3.58 10.28
CA PRO A 29 -3.82 -3.59 10.91
C PRO A 29 -4.02 -2.50 11.97
N GLU A 30 -2.94 -1.97 12.55
CA GLU A 30 -3.00 -0.93 13.58
C GLU A 30 -3.35 0.45 13.02
N TRP A 31 -3.05 0.72 11.74
CA TRP A 31 -3.17 2.07 11.16
C TRP A 31 -3.82 2.11 9.77
N ALA A 32 -3.75 1.03 8.98
CA ALA A 32 -4.31 0.93 7.65
C ALA A 32 -5.71 0.28 7.70
N SER A 33 -6.75 1.12 7.67
CA SER A 33 -8.13 0.63 7.65
C SER A 33 -8.40 -0.25 6.43
N GLY A 34 -9.05 -1.39 6.68
CA GLY A 34 -9.35 -2.41 5.67
C GLY A 34 -8.27 -3.49 5.57
N ILE A 35 -7.10 -3.33 6.18
CA ILE A 35 -6.13 -4.43 6.29
C ILE A 35 -6.46 -5.29 7.51
N ARG A 36 -6.56 -6.61 7.31
CA ARG A 36 -6.78 -7.58 8.38
C ARG A 36 -5.49 -8.21 8.87
N GLY A 37 -4.51 -8.35 7.99
CA GLY A 37 -3.19 -8.84 8.35
C GLY A 37 -2.26 -8.98 7.16
N PHE A 38 -0.98 -9.00 7.47
CA PHE A 38 0.07 -9.45 6.58
C PHE A 38 0.76 -10.67 7.18
N THR A 39 1.37 -11.48 6.31
CA THR A 39 2.30 -12.53 6.70
C THR A 39 3.48 -12.48 5.75
N VAL A 40 4.66 -12.12 6.25
CA VAL A 40 5.87 -12.11 5.43
C VAL A 40 6.25 -13.54 5.10
N GLN A 41 6.40 -13.83 3.82
CA GLN A 41 6.73 -15.17 3.31
C GLN A 41 8.20 -15.27 2.90
N GLU A 42 8.78 -14.16 2.45
CA GLU A 42 10.16 -14.07 2.01
C GLU A 42 10.69 -12.68 2.35
N THR A 43 11.93 -12.62 2.83
CA THR A 43 12.63 -11.38 3.18
C THR A 43 13.84 -11.22 2.27
N GLY A 44 14.06 -10.01 1.77
CA GLY A 44 15.22 -9.65 0.96
C GLY A 44 16.48 -9.43 1.80
N GLU A 45 17.60 -9.15 1.13
CA GLU A 45 18.89 -8.90 1.77
C GLU A 45 18.90 -7.65 2.67
N ASP A 46 18.00 -6.70 2.40
CA ASP A 46 17.79 -5.48 3.17
C ASP A 46 16.95 -5.69 4.44
N GLY A 47 16.54 -6.94 4.72
CA GLY A 47 15.67 -7.29 5.83
C GLY A 47 14.20 -6.93 5.62
N ARG A 48 13.82 -6.46 4.42
CA ARG A 48 12.44 -6.08 4.09
C ARG A 48 11.72 -7.20 3.35
N ALA A 49 10.40 -7.23 3.45
CA ALA A 49 9.61 -8.27 2.81
C ALA A 49 9.82 -8.24 1.29
N ALA A 50 10.32 -9.34 0.71
CA ALA A 50 10.35 -9.55 -0.74
C ALA A 50 9.02 -10.14 -1.22
N ARG A 51 8.38 -10.98 -0.39
CA ARG A 51 7.03 -11.49 -0.61
C ARG A 51 6.23 -11.51 0.68
N ALA A 52 4.95 -11.17 0.58
CA ALA A 52 4.03 -11.26 1.69
C ALA A 52 2.63 -11.67 1.22
N ARG A 53 1.91 -12.34 2.11
CA ARG A 53 0.48 -12.61 1.98
C ARG A 53 -0.30 -11.49 2.66
N LEU A 54 -1.17 -10.83 1.92
CA LEU A 54 -2.06 -9.79 2.40
C LEU A 54 -3.48 -10.34 2.56
N THR A 55 -4.08 -10.14 3.73
CA THR A 55 -5.51 -10.34 3.96
C THR A 55 -6.17 -9.00 4.23
N PHE A 56 -7.22 -8.69 3.50
CA PHE A 56 -7.93 -7.41 3.65
C PHE A 56 -9.44 -7.59 3.56
N ASP A 57 -10.15 -6.59 4.09
CA ASP A 57 -11.59 -6.44 4.09
C ASP A 57 -11.93 -5.04 3.56
N GLY A 58 -12.26 -4.99 2.27
CA GLY A 58 -12.54 -3.75 1.55
C GLY A 58 -13.97 -3.25 1.72
N GLY A 59 -14.80 -3.94 2.51
CA GLY A 59 -16.23 -3.68 2.63
C GLY A 59 -17.08 -4.67 1.82
N PRO A 60 -17.33 -4.44 0.51
CA PRO A 60 -18.19 -5.33 -0.27
C PRO A 60 -17.52 -6.67 -0.61
N PHE A 61 -16.20 -6.79 -0.44
CA PHE A 61 -15.46 -8.03 -0.56
C PHE A 61 -14.25 -8.03 0.36
N SER A 62 -13.91 -9.20 0.85
CA SER A 62 -12.62 -9.53 1.47
C SER A 62 -11.85 -10.46 0.54
N ASP A 63 -10.53 -10.43 0.63
CA ASP A 63 -9.69 -11.35 -0.12
C ASP A 63 -8.36 -11.62 0.57
N THR A 64 -7.67 -12.65 0.08
CA THR A 64 -6.30 -12.96 0.47
C THR A 64 -5.46 -13.11 -0.79
N VAL A 65 -4.39 -12.34 -0.90
CA VAL A 65 -3.55 -12.25 -2.08
C VAL A 65 -2.07 -12.34 -1.72
N GLY A 66 -1.25 -12.84 -2.63
CA GLY A 66 0.21 -12.82 -2.52
C GLY A 66 0.79 -11.65 -3.30
N LEU A 67 1.68 -10.89 -2.66
CA LEU A 67 2.35 -9.72 -3.23
C LEU A 67 3.85 -9.92 -3.24
N ALA A 68 4.49 -9.50 -4.33
CA ALA A 68 5.94 -9.33 -4.41
C ALA A 68 6.29 -7.85 -4.37
N TYR A 69 7.31 -7.52 -3.58
CA TYR A 69 7.75 -6.17 -3.31
C TYR A 69 9.11 -5.91 -3.95
N THR A 70 9.36 -4.64 -4.26
CA THR A 70 10.67 -4.16 -4.70
C THR A 70 10.94 -2.84 -4.00
N TRP A 71 12.03 -2.81 -3.25
CA TRP A 71 12.45 -1.69 -2.42
C TRP A 71 13.60 -0.94 -3.10
N GLU A 72 13.51 0.39 -3.14
CA GLU A 72 14.53 1.28 -3.65
C GLU A 72 15.01 2.17 -2.49
N GLY A 73 15.74 1.56 -1.55
CA GLY A 73 16.13 2.22 -0.30
C GLY A 73 14.92 2.79 0.42
N ASP A 74 15.03 4.04 0.89
CA ASP A 74 13.93 4.75 1.53
C ASP A 74 13.12 5.63 0.57
N ASP A 75 13.45 5.64 -0.73
CA ASP A 75 12.82 6.53 -1.70
C ASP A 75 11.52 5.95 -2.25
N ARG A 76 11.45 4.64 -2.43
CA ARG A 76 10.30 4.00 -3.06
C ARG A 76 10.16 2.54 -2.66
N VAL A 77 8.92 2.11 -2.57
CA VAL A 77 8.55 0.70 -2.62
C VAL A 77 7.46 0.52 -3.68
N THR A 78 7.59 -0.55 -4.46
CA THR A 78 6.54 -0.99 -5.38
C THR A 78 6.13 -2.41 -5.05
N TRP A 79 4.88 -2.75 -5.33
CA TRP A 79 4.42 -4.13 -5.22
C TRP A 79 3.52 -4.50 -6.37
N LYS A 80 3.49 -5.81 -6.65
CA LYS A 80 2.64 -6.42 -7.67
C LYS A 80 2.06 -7.74 -7.16
N LEU A 81 0.87 -8.04 -7.66
CA LEU A 81 0.20 -9.32 -7.44
C LEU A 81 1.03 -10.46 -8.04
N VAL A 82 1.28 -11.49 -7.22
CA VAL A 82 1.91 -12.75 -7.66
C VAL A 82 1.03 -13.96 -7.39
N GLU A 83 0.11 -13.87 -6.42
CA GLU A 83 -0.92 -14.88 -6.18
C GLU A 83 -2.29 -14.18 -6.14
N PRO A 84 -3.14 -14.36 -7.17
CA PRO A 84 -4.47 -13.78 -7.19
C PRO A 84 -5.38 -14.41 -6.15
N GLY A 85 -6.33 -13.61 -5.67
CA GLY A 85 -7.33 -14.05 -4.72
C GLY A 85 -8.60 -14.57 -5.40
N SER A 86 -9.66 -14.67 -4.62
CA SER A 86 -10.97 -15.07 -5.12
C SER A 86 -11.62 -13.98 -5.97
N VAL A 87 -11.40 -12.71 -5.60
CA VAL A 87 -12.01 -11.53 -6.22
C VAL A 87 -10.96 -10.68 -6.93
N VAL A 88 -9.81 -10.45 -6.31
CA VAL A 88 -8.72 -9.63 -6.86
C VAL A 88 -7.89 -10.44 -7.85
N THR A 89 -7.85 -9.97 -9.08
CA THR A 89 -7.12 -10.58 -10.20
C THR A 89 -5.91 -9.75 -10.64
N GLY A 90 -5.81 -8.50 -10.18
CA GLY A 90 -4.65 -7.63 -10.40
C GLY A 90 -4.53 -6.64 -9.24
N LEU A 91 -3.30 -6.42 -8.76
CA LEU A 91 -3.02 -5.47 -7.69
C LEU A 91 -1.62 -4.92 -7.90
N HIS A 92 -1.52 -3.62 -8.11
CA HIS A 92 -0.26 -2.93 -8.29
C HIS A 92 -0.28 -1.63 -7.50
N GLY A 93 0.76 -1.37 -6.73
CA GLY A 93 0.85 -0.14 -5.97
C GLY A 93 2.27 0.28 -5.70
N SER A 94 2.41 1.50 -5.20
CA SER A 94 3.71 2.04 -4.81
C SER A 94 3.57 3.16 -3.80
N TYR A 95 4.50 3.19 -2.84
CA TYR A 95 4.79 4.38 -2.06
C TYR A 95 6.07 5.01 -2.60
N ALA A 96 6.05 6.33 -2.80
CA ALA A 96 7.24 7.12 -3.10
C ALA A 96 7.38 8.24 -2.07
N LEU A 97 8.57 8.39 -1.51
CA LEU A 97 8.88 9.36 -0.48
C LEU A 97 9.82 10.43 -1.03
N ALA A 98 9.48 11.70 -0.81
CA ALA A 98 10.31 12.82 -1.19
C ALA A 98 10.47 13.78 -0.01
N GLU A 99 11.71 14.00 0.45
CA GLU A 99 11.97 14.98 1.51
C GLU A 99 11.72 16.40 1.00
N ARG A 100 11.03 17.20 1.82
CA ARG A 100 10.63 18.59 1.56
C ARG A 100 10.67 19.38 2.87
N ASP A 101 11.60 20.32 2.98
CA ASP A 101 11.62 21.35 4.03
C ASP A 101 11.43 20.81 5.47
N GLY A 102 12.14 19.72 5.82
CA GLY A 102 12.05 19.12 7.16
C GLY A 102 10.83 18.22 7.38
N ALA A 103 10.09 17.89 6.32
CA ALA A 103 9.02 16.91 6.29
C ALA A 103 9.20 15.98 5.06
N THR A 104 8.34 14.98 4.93
CA THR A 104 8.36 14.06 3.79
C THR A 104 7.01 14.04 3.10
N GLU A 105 7.01 14.24 1.79
CA GLU A 105 5.86 13.99 0.94
C GLU A 105 5.78 12.49 0.62
N VAL A 106 4.67 11.87 1.01
CA VAL A 106 4.36 10.47 0.76
C VAL A 106 3.35 10.43 -0.39
N THR A 107 3.75 9.88 -1.53
CA THR A 107 2.86 9.63 -2.67
C THR A 107 2.46 8.16 -2.68
N TYR A 108 1.16 7.87 -2.70
CA TYR A 108 0.62 6.52 -2.78
C TYR A 108 -0.15 6.34 -4.08
N GLU A 109 0.26 5.37 -4.89
CA GLU A 109 -0.43 4.95 -6.11
C GLU A 109 -0.97 3.53 -5.95
N LEU A 110 -2.18 3.30 -6.46
CA LEU A 110 -2.85 2.01 -6.42
C LEU A 110 -3.67 1.77 -7.69
N ALA A 111 -3.62 0.56 -8.21
CA ALA A 111 -4.53 0.03 -9.21
C ALA A 111 -4.98 -1.38 -8.80
N VAL A 112 -6.28 -1.62 -8.86
CA VAL A 112 -6.89 -2.89 -8.46
C VAL A 112 -7.77 -3.44 -9.58
N ASP A 113 -7.48 -4.65 -10.05
CA ASP A 113 -8.34 -5.38 -10.96
C ASP A 113 -9.08 -6.48 -10.19
N VAL A 114 -10.39 -6.55 -10.44
CA VAL A 114 -11.28 -7.53 -9.83
C VAL A 114 -11.96 -8.36 -10.91
N ARG A 115 -12.33 -9.60 -10.56
CA ARG A 115 -12.98 -10.55 -11.47
C ARG A 115 -14.33 -10.06 -12.00
N VAL A 116 -15.06 -9.29 -11.21
CA VAL A 116 -16.35 -8.72 -11.62
C VAL A 116 -16.10 -7.38 -12.32
N PRO A 117 -16.59 -7.16 -13.56
CA PRO A 117 -16.34 -5.92 -14.27
C PRO A 117 -16.95 -4.72 -13.52
N LEU A 118 -16.08 -3.80 -13.09
CA LEU A 118 -16.47 -2.53 -12.49
C LEU A 118 -16.42 -1.42 -13.55
N ILE A 119 -17.41 -0.52 -13.52
CA ILE A 119 -17.37 0.72 -14.29
C ILE A 119 -16.14 1.53 -13.83
N GLY A 120 -15.30 1.99 -14.77
CA GLY A 120 -14.01 2.62 -14.46
C GLY A 120 -14.07 3.77 -13.44
N MET A 121 -15.14 4.58 -13.45
CA MET A 121 -15.33 5.65 -12.45
C MET A 121 -15.57 5.10 -11.03
N VAL A 122 -16.30 3.99 -10.89
CA VAL A 122 -16.55 3.33 -9.60
C VAL A 122 -15.26 2.73 -9.06
N LYS A 123 -14.49 2.05 -9.93
CA LYS A 123 -13.16 1.51 -9.61
C LYS A 123 -12.24 2.61 -9.07
N ARG A 124 -12.05 3.71 -9.80
CA ARG A 124 -11.21 4.84 -9.36
C ARG A 124 -11.67 5.46 -8.04
N LYS A 125 -12.99 5.53 -7.79
CA LYS A 125 -13.53 6.05 -6.52
C LYS A 125 -13.23 5.12 -5.35
N ALA A 126 -13.27 3.80 -5.56
CA ALA A 126 -12.88 2.83 -4.54
C ALA A 126 -11.38 2.89 -4.25
N GLU A 127 -10.55 2.89 -5.29
CA GLU A 127 -9.09 3.06 -5.17
C GLU A 127 -8.72 4.34 -4.41
N LYS A 128 -9.33 5.48 -4.79
CA LYS A 128 -9.08 6.76 -4.12
C LYS A 128 -9.41 6.71 -2.63
N ARG A 129 -10.52 6.05 -2.25
CA ARG A 129 -10.88 5.91 -0.82
C ARG A 129 -9.86 5.09 -0.04
N ILE A 130 -9.35 4.01 -0.64
CA ILE A 130 -8.30 3.18 -0.02
C ILE A 130 -7.02 4.03 0.16
N ILE A 131 -6.60 4.74 -0.88
CA ILE A 131 -5.43 5.60 -0.86
C ILE A 131 -5.55 6.68 0.22
N ASP A 132 -6.66 7.43 0.22
CA ASP A 132 -6.88 8.53 1.17
C ASP A 132 -6.95 8.01 2.62
N SER A 133 -7.56 6.82 2.82
CA SER A 133 -7.62 6.17 4.13
C SER A 133 -6.24 5.77 4.64
N ALA A 134 -5.43 5.12 3.79
CA ALA A 134 -4.09 4.67 4.14
C ALA A 134 -3.16 5.84 4.45
N LEU A 135 -3.16 6.89 3.61
CA LEU A 135 -2.33 8.08 3.84
C LEU A 135 -2.72 8.80 5.14
N LYS A 136 -4.02 8.92 5.43
CA LYS A 136 -4.49 9.48 6.71
C LYS A 136 -4.12 8.59 7.90
N GLY A 137 -4.17 7.27 7.74
CA GLY A 137 -3.76 6.30 8.74
C GLY A 137 -2.28 6.43 9.09
N LEU A 138 -1.42 6.36 8.07
CA LEU A 138 0.02 6.50 8.20
C LEU A 138 0.41 7.82 8.88
N LYS A 139 -0.15 8.94 8.41
CA LYS A 139 0.12 10.25 9.01
C LYS A 139 -0.24 10.30 10.49
N ARG A 140 -1.42 9.79 10.87
CA ARG A 140 -1.84 9.74 12.29
C ARG A 140 -0.98 8.80 13.14
N HIS A 141 -0.50 7.71 12.56
CA HIS A 141 0.35 6.77 13.27
C HIS A 141 1.73 7.38 13.55
N MET A 142 2.26 8.17 12.61
CA MET A 142 3.55 8.84 12.75
C MET A 142 3.52 10.10 13.61
N GLU A 143 2.43 10.86 13.56
CA GLU A 143 2.28 12.13 14.32
C GLU A 143 1.60 11.92 15.68
N ARG A 144 1.54 10.68 16.17
CA ARG A 144 0.96 10.32 17.46
C ARG A 144 1.91 10.62 18.61
#